data_AF-A0A7C6IFK7-F1
#
_entry.id   AF-A0A7C6IFK7-F1
#
_cell.length_a   1.000
_cell.length_b   1.000
_cell.length_c   1.000
_cell.angle_alpha   90.00
_cell.angle_beta   90.00
_cell.angle_gamma   90.00
#
_symmetry.space_group_name_H-M   'P 1'
#
loop_
_entity.id
_entity.type
_entity.pdbx_description
1 polymer ?
#
loop_
_entity_poly.entity_id
_entity_poly.type
_entity_poly.pdbx_seq_one_letter_code
_entity_poly.pdbx_strand_id
1 'polypeptide(L)'
;MPVSQTPGRAGAAHWIIDALPRIGRAGSRSSSLHRGDESPLVHRINHRELRRFTWLRWLGTLGALLILVGGIGAGATPVMGNAFWATSLGSMLGRMLISTTIVTFTGIGMLIVAWLGVGALVVAGLRTRVSSVNTGMLVRTFAAWVVPLIFTAPLFTQDIYSYLAQGAIVGRGMDPYLAGPVDMLGADDPLARSVPFVWSHSPSPYGPTAMTVAWGIYAIAGNDVLTSVFLHRAVSVVSLYVVAWALVKLAQRCGVSPQFALWLGVLNPLTLLHLVGGVHNESLLLALLLTGVELCLRALHGPAEPG
;
A
#
# COMPACT_ATOMS: atom_id res chain seq x y z
N MET A 1 -22.95 3.45 53.51
CA MET A 1 -22.69 4.71 52.77
C MET A 1 -21.42 4.54 51.94
N PRO A 2 -21.44 4.88 50.64
CA PRO A 2 -20.37 4.55 49.71
C PRO A 2 -19.26 5.61 49.74
N VAL A 3 -17.99 5.19 49.65
CA VAL A 3 -16.87 6.09 49.37
C VAL A 3 -16.48 5.90 47.90
N SER A 4 -16.66 6.97 47.15
CA SER A 4 -16.30 7.17 45.75
C SER A 4 -14.80 6.98 45.51
N GLN A 5 -14.43 6.21 44.48
CA GLN A 5 -13.10 6.29 43.87
C GLN A 5 -13.20 6.97 42.50
N THR A 6 -12.66 8.19 42.45
CA THR A 6 -12.27 8.91 41.23
C THR A 6 -10.98 8.31 40.65
N PRO A 7 -10.80 8.21 39.31
CA PRO A 7 -9.56 7.73 38.72
C PRO A 7 -8.48 8.82 38.76
N GLY A 8 -7.43 8.57 39.56
CA GLY A 8 -6.21 9.37 39.60
C GLY A 8 -5.32 9.08 38.39
N ARG A 9 -4.95 10.16 37.69
CA ARG A 9 -4.02 10.24 36.55
C ARG A 9 -2.78 9.36 36.70
N ALA A 10 -2.62 8.38 35.81
CA ALA A 10 -1.37 7.64 35.63
C ALA A 10 -0.33 8.53 34.91
N GLY A 11 0.71 8.92 35.65
CA GLY A 11 1.82 9.75 35.17
C GLY A 11 2.82 8.96 34.32
N ALA A 12 3.51 9.70 33.44
CA ALA A 12 4.41 9.27 32.36
C ALA A 12 5.74 8.59 32.78
N ALA A 13 5.76 7.81 33.87
CA ALA A 13 6.99 7.21 34.42
C ALA A 13 7.03 5.67 34.41
N HIS A 14 6.10 5.00 33.72
CA HIS A 14 6.07 3.53 33.66
C HIS A 14 7.21 2.91 32.83
N TRP A 15 7.80 3.68 31.92
CA TRP A 15 8.89 3.24 31.04
C TRP A 15 10.20 2.93 31.78
N ILE A 16 10.38 3.45 33.00
CA ILE A 16 11.59 3.23 33.81
C ILE A 16 11.59 1.82 34.42
N ILE A 17 10.40 1.27 34.73
CA ILE A 17 10.25 -0.08 35.27
C ILE A 17 10.46 -1.13 34.16
N ASP A 18 10.10 -0.81 32.92
CA ASP A 18 10.36 -1.64 31.74
C ASP A 18 11.83 -1.62 31.28
N ALA A 19 12.65 -0.71 31.80
CA ALA A 19 14.08 -0.59 31.47
C ALA A 19 14.99 -1.48 32.33
N LEU A 20 14.47 -2.13 33.38
CA LEU A 20 15.26 -3.01 34.23
C LEU A 20 15.30 -4.45 33.67
N PRO A 21 16.48 -5.10 33.64
CA PRO A 21 16.61 -6.47 33.15
C PRO A 21 15.84 -7.43 34.07
N ARG A 22 14.81 -8.08 33.53
CA ARG A 22 14.10 -9.16 34.24
C ARG A 22 15.03 -10.38 34.30
N ILE A 23 15.62 -10.62 35.47
CA ILE A 23 16.48 -11.77 35.73
C ILE A 23 15.61 -13.04 35.81
N GLY A 24 16.11 -14.11 35.19
CA GLY A 24 15.38 -15.29 34.71
C GLY A 24 14.45 -16.01 35.70
N ARG A 25 13.33 -16.50 35.15
CA ARG A 25 12.68 -17.72 35.67
C ARG A 25 13.39 -18.93 35.06
N ALA A 26 13.94 -19.78 35.92
CA ALA A 26 14.41 -21.11 35.54
C ALA A 26 13.20 -21.99 35.16
N GLY A 27 13.27 -22.71 34.04
CA GLY A 27 12.35 -23.81 33.76
C GLY A 27 11.81 -24.02 32.33
N SER A 28 12.11 -23.19 31.32
CA SER A 28 11.35 -23.28 30.04
C SER A 28 12.04 -23.95 28.85
N ARG A 29 13.33 -24.32 28.93
CA ARG A 29 14.04 -24.85 27.74
C ARG A 29 13.69 -26.29 27.38
N SER A 30 13.21 -27.08 28.33
CA SER A 30 12.88 -28.49 28.09
C SER A 30 11.44 -28.69 27.58
N SER A 31 10.53 -27.73 27.82
CA SER A 31 9.13 -27.81 27.39
C SER A 31 8.92 -27.46 25.91
N SER A 32 9.92 -26.86 25.25
CA SER A 32 9.83 -26.50 23.82
C SER A 32 10.24 -27.63 22.87
N LEU A 33 10.74 -28.77 23.37
CA LEU A 33 11.20 -29.88 22.54
C LEU A 33 10.07 -30.84 22.10
N HIS A 34 8.87 -30.75 22.70
CA HIS A 34 7.76 -31.67 22.44
C HIS A 34 6.58 -31.07 21.66
N ARG A 35 6.63 -29.81 21.25
CA ARG A 35 5.62 -29.24 20.34
C ARG A 35 6.28 -28.93 19.01
N GLY A 36 5.79 -29.56 17.94
CA GLY A 36 6.05 -29.15 16.56
C GLY A 36 5.41 -27.79 16.22
N ASP A 37 5.31 -26.88 17.20
CA ASP A 37 4.88 -25.51 17.01
C ASP A 37 6.04 -24.73 16.42
N GLU A 38 5.83 -24.23 15.21
CA GLU A 38 6.69 -23.21 14.61
C GLU A 38 6.73 -22.00 15.54
N SER A 39 7.74 -21.95 16.42
CA SER A 39 7.89 -20.83 17.35
C SER A 39 8.05 -19.52 16.57
N PRO A 40 7.38 -18.44 16.99
CA PRO A 40 7.48 -17.13 16.34
C PRO A 40 8.90 -16.58 16.41
N LEU A 41 9.22 -15.69 15.46
CA LEU A 41 10.54 -15.07 15.36
C LEU A 41 10.88 -14.30 16.64
N VAL A 42 11.96 -14.68 17.30
CA VAL A 42 12.47 -13.95 18.46
C VAL A 42 13.14 -12.67 17.97
N HIS A 43 12.73 -11.52 18.52
CA HIS A 43 13.34 -10.25 18.14
C HIS A 43 14.69 -10.03 18.84
N ARG A 44 15.71 -9.64 18.08
CA ARG A 44 17.04 -9.29 18.60
C ARG A 44 17.53 -7.97 18.02
N ILE A 45 18.11 -7.13 18.86
CA ILE A 45 18.75 -5.89 18.43
C ILE A 45 20.16 -6.19 17.92
N ASN A 46 20.39 -6.01 16.61
CA ASN A 46 21.72 -6.04 16.00
C ASN A 46 21.97 -4.73 15.24
N HIS A 47 22.82 -3.85 15.79
CA HIS A 47 23.06 -2.52 15.23
C HIS A 47 23.60 -2.52 13.80
N ARG A 48 24.38 -3.54 13.39
CA ARG A 48 24.90 -3.63 12.03
C ARG A 48 23.78 -3.92 11.03
N GLU A 49 22.87 -4.82 11.38
CA GLU A 49 21.70 -5.15 10.55
C GLU A 49 20.70 -4.00 10.51
N LEU A 50 20.47 -3.32 11.63
CA LEU A 50 19.60 -2.13 11.68
C LEU A 50 20.13 -0.99 10.79
N ARG A 51 21.44 -0.76 10.77
CA ARG A 51 22.08 0.21 9.86
C ARG A 51 21.92 -0.20 8.40
N ARG A 52 22.15 -1.47 8.07
CA ARG A 52 21.92 -2.01 6.72
C ARG A 52 20.46 -1.85 6.29
N PHE A 53 19.51 -2.20 7.15
CA PHE A 53 18.09 -2.02 6.91
C PHE A 53 17.74 -0.55 6.63
N THR A 54 18.29 0.36 7.44
CA THR A 54 18.05 1.80 7.27
C THR A 54 18.57 2.31 5.93
N TRP A 55 19.75 1.86 5.50
CA TRP A 55 20.29 2.16 4.17
C TRP A 55 19.40 1.63 3.05
N LEU A 56 18.93 0.39 3.15
CA LEU A 56 18.02 -0.19 2.16
C LEU A 56 16.70 0.60 2.07
N ARG A 57 16.14 1.03 3.21
CA ARG A 57 14.96 1.89 3.22
C ARG A 57 15.23 3.20 2.48
N TRP A 58 16.37 3.85 2.73
CA TRP A 58 16.73 5.09 2.03
C TRP A 58 17.00 4.88 0.55
N LEU A 59 17.62 3.77 0.16
CA LEU A 59 17.84 3.40 -1.24
C LEU A 59 16.51 3.27 -1.99
N GLY A 60 15.54 2.56 -1.41
CA GLY A 60 14.20 2.44 -2.01
C GLY A 60 13.42 3.76 -2.01
N THR A 61 13.62 4.60 -0.99
CA THR A 61 13.00 5.95 -0.93
C THR A 61 13.56 6.84 -2.04
N LEU A 62 14.88 6.81 -2.26
CA LEU A 62 15.53 7.51 -3.36
C LEU A 62 15.05 6.97 -4.73
N GLY A 63 14.91 5.65 -4.85
CA GLY A 63 14.30 5.03 -6.04
C GLY A 63 12.87 5.53 -6.30
N ALA A 64 12.03 5.61 -5.27
CA ALA A 64 10.67 6.14 -5.36
C ALA A 64 10.63 7.64 -5.72
N LEU A 65 11.60 8.43 -5.25
CA LEU A 65 11.74 9.85 -5.65
C LEU A 65 12.16 9.98 -7.12
N LEU A 66 13.03 9.11 -7.63
CA LEU A 66 13.35 9.08 -9.06
C LEU A 66 12.13 8.69 -9.89
N ILE A 67 11.34 7.71 -9.42
CA ILE A 67 10.06 7.35 -10.06
C ILE A 67 9.08 8.52 -10.06
N LEU A 68 8.99 9.29 -8.97
CA LEU A 68 8.17 10.50 -8.91
C LEU A 68 8.58 11.50 -10.00
N VAL A 69 9.87 11.84 -10.09
CA VAL A 69 10.35 12.83 -11.05
C VAL A 69 10.22 12.32 -12.49
N GLY A 70 10.62 11.07 -12.75
CA GLY A 70 10.52 10.45 -14.06
C GLY A 70 9.06 10.23 -14.50
N GLY A 71 8.19 9.88 -13.56
CA GLY A 71 6.77 9.64 -13.81
C GLY A 71 6.01 10.88 -14.26
N ILE A 72 6.42 12.09 -13.88
CA ILE A 72 5.82 13.33 -14.40
C ILE A 72 5.94 13.41 -15.93
N GLY A 73 7.05 12.93 -16.51
CA GLY A 73 7.24 12.94 -17.96
C GLY A 73 6.86 11.64 -18.66
N ALA A 74 7.16 10.49 -18.05
CA ALA A 74 6.92 9.17 -18.65
C ALA A 74 5.57 8.53 -18.26
N GLY A 75 4.84 9.13 -17.32
CA GLY A 75 3.58 8.62 -16.82
C GLY A 75 2.40 8.88 -17.75
N ALA A 76 1.33 8.13 -17.52
CA ALA A 76 0.06 8.21 -18.22
C ALA A 76 -0.75 9.43 -17.76
N THR A 77 -0.30 10.62 -18.12
CA THR A 77 -0.99 11.88 -17.80
C THR A 77 -2.29 12.05 -18.61
N PRO A 78 -3.30 12.80 -18.11
CA PRO A 78 -4.57 12.92 -18.81
C PRO A 78 -4.43 13.78 -20.07
N VAL A 79 -5.31 13.55 -21.05
CA VAL A 79 -5.31 14.31 -22.31
C VAL A 79 -5.78 15.74 -22.07
N MET A 80 -6.80 15.91 -21.20
CA MET A 80 -7.37 17.20 -20.81
C MET A 80 -7.14 17.46 -19.32
N GLY A 81 -6.98 18.73 -18.93
CA GLY A 81 -6.84 19.09 -17.51
C GLY A 81 -5.52 18.65 -16.87
N ASN A 82 -4.45 18.54 -17.66
CA ASN A 82 -3.16 18.04 -17.22
C ASN A 82 -2.38 19.08 -16.39
N ALA A 83 -2.51 19.00 -15.07
CA ALA A 83 -1.87 19.92 -14.13
C ALA A 83 -0.33 19.96 -14.24
N PHE A 84 0.31 18.85 -14.60
CA PHE A 84 1.77 18.82 -14.73
C PHE A 84 2.26 19.69 -15.89
N TRP A 85 1.59 19.62 -17.03
CA TRP A 85 1.94 20.40 -18.23
C TRP A 85 1.70 21.90 -18.09
N ALA A 86 0.85 22.32 -17.14
CA ALA A 86 0.66 23.72 -16.81
C ALA A 86 1.89 24.37 -16.13
N THR A 87 2.81 23.56 -15.59
CA THR A 87 4.03 24.04 -14.93
C THR A 87 5.23 24.00 -15.88
N SER A 88 6.17 24.94 -15.76
CA SER A 88 7.39 24.96 -16.58
C SER A 88 8.19 23.67 -16.44
N LEU A 89 8.36 23.19 -15.20
CA LEU A 89 9.09 21.95 -14.92
C LEU A 89 8.38 20.72 -15.50
N GLY A 90 7.07 20.58 -15.27
CA GLY A 90 6.32 19.44 -15.79
C GLY A 90 6.27 19.42 -17.32
N SER A 91 6.14 20.58 -17.97
CA SER A 91 6.19 20.69 -19.44
C SER A 91 7.57 20.33 -20.01
N MET A 92 8.66 20.68 -19.31
CA MET A 92 10.02 20.31 -19.69
C MET A 92 10.21 18.79 -19.59
N LEU A 93 9.83 18.21 -18.45
CA LEU A 93 9.93 16.77 -18.21
C LEU A 93 9.05 15.97 -19.18
N GLY A 94 7.84 16.44 -19.49
CA GLY A 94 6.93 15.82 -20.47
C GLY A 94 7.48 15.78 -21.89
N ARG A 95 8.35 16.72 -22.27
CA ARG A 95 9.05 16.72 -23.57
C ARG A 95 10.26 15.79 -23.62
N MET A 96 10.77 15.36 -22.46
CA MET A 96 11.97 14.54 -22.32
C MET A 96 11.65 13.06 -22.07
N LEU A 97 10.67 12.51 -22.80
CA LEU A 97 10.12 11.17 -22.57
C LEU A 97 11.18 10.07 -22.37
N ILE A 98 12.21 10.02 -23.22
CA ILE A 98 13.28 9.01 -23.12
C ILE A 98 14.06 9.17 -21.82
N SER A 99 14.48 10.39 -21.50
CA SER A 99 15.25 10.67 -20.28
C SER A 99 14.44 10.39 -19.02
N THR A 100 13.18 10.81 -18.98
CA THR A 100 12.30 10.57 -17.83
C THR A 100 11.94 9.09 -17.68
N THR A 101 11.85 8.35 -18.79
CA THR A 101 11.71 6.89 -18.78
C THR A 101 12.94 6.21 -18.17
N ILE A 102 14.15 6.60 -18.60
CA ILE A 102 15.41 6.09 -18.02
C ILE A 102 15.46 6.36 -16.52
N VAL A 103 15.12 7.57 -16.08
CA VAL A 103 15.08 7.93 -14.65
C VAL A 103 14.07 7.08 -13.89
N THR A 104 12.88 6.86 -14.47
CA THR A 104 11.83 6.01 -13.87
C THR A 104 12.32 4.58 -13.69
N PHE A 105 12.86 3.94 -14.74
CA PHE A 105 13.38 2.57 -14.67
C PHE A 105 14.61 2.45 -13.76
N THR A 106 15.47 3.47 -13.69
CA THR A 106 16.56 3.53 -12.71
C THR A 106 16.01 3.49 -11.29
N GLY A 107 14.97 4.30 -11.00
CA GLY A 107 14.31 4.31 -9.71
C GLY A 107 13.64 2.98 -9.35
N ILE A 108 13.00 2.32 -10.32
CA ILE A 108 12.45 0.96 -10.17
C ILE A 108 13.55 -0.04 -9.81
N GLY A 109 14.69 0.00 -10.52
CA GLY A 109 15.84 -0.86 -10.23
C GLY A 109 16.35 -0.68 -8.80
N MET A 110 16.47 0.56 -8.32
CA MET A 110 16.86 0.87 -6.94
C MET A 110 15.84 0.36 -5.92
N LEU A 111 14.54 0.50 -6.21
CA LEU A 111 13.46 -0.02 -5.36
C LEU A 111 13.49 -1.55 -5.27
N ILE A 112 13.73 -2.24 -6.39
CA ILE A 112 13.86 -3.71 -6.43
C ILE A 112 15.08 -4.17 -5.65
N VAL A 113 16.24 -3.53 -5.83
CA VAL A 113 17.46 -3.85 -5.06
C VAL A 113 17.24 -3.64 -3.57
N ALA A 114 16.60 -2.55 -3.18
CA ALA A 114 16.23 -2.29 -1.80
C ALA A 114 15.28 -3.36 -1.24
N TRP A 115 14.26 -3.75 -2.01
CA TRP A 115 13.31 -4.81 -1.63
C TRP A 115 13.98 -6.18 -1.48
N LEU A 116 14.86 -6.57 -2.40
CA LEU A 116 15.64 -7.82 -2.30
C LEU A 116 16.56 -7.80 -1.08
N GLY A 117 17.22 -6.67 -0.79
CA GLY A 117 18.05 -6.54 0.40
C GLY A 117 17.26 -6.62 1.70
N VAL A 118 16.07 -6.00 1.76
CA VAL A 118 15.16 -6.16 2.91
C VAL A 118 14.71 -7.61 3.03
N GLY A 119 14.41 -8.25 1.91
CA GLY A 119 14.05 -9.68 1.84
C GLY A 119 15.14 -10.59 2.39
N ALA A 120 16.40 -10.33 2.05
CA ALA A 120 17.53 -11.09 2.57
C ALA A 120 17.61 -11.03 4.11
N LEU A 121 17.32 -9.87 4.73
CA LEU A 121 17.28 -9.73 6.19
C LEU A 121 16.08 -10.47 6.80
N VAL A 122 14.91 -10.39 6.17
CA VAL A 122 13.69 -11.10 6.62
C VAL A 122 13.86 -12.62 6.51
N VAL A 123 14.39 -13.11 5.39
CA VAL A 123 14.66 -14.54 5.14
C VAL A 123 15.78 -15.06 6.04
N ALA A 124 16.82 -14.27 6.30
CA ALA A 124 17.84 -14.64 7.28
C ALA A 124 17.23 -14.83 8.68
N GLY A 125 16.31 -13.94 9.07
CA GLY A 125 15.60 -14.06 10.34
C GLY A 125 14.72 -15.32 10.42
N LEU A 126 14.06 -15.69 9.31
CA LEU A 126 13.33 -16.95 9.19
C LEU A 126 14.23 -18.17 9.43
N ARG A 127 15.39 -18.22 8.79
CA ARG A 127 16.33 -19.37 8.90
C ARG A 127 16.89 -19.55 10.29
N THR A 128 17.17 -18.45 11.00
CA THR A 128 17.76 -18.49 12.35
C THR A 128 16.71 -18.49 13.47
N ARG A 129 15.42 -18.36 13.13
CA ARG A 129 14.31 -18.05 14.03
C ARG A 129 14.50 -16.79 14.90
N VAL A 130 15.44 -15.90 14.50
CA VAL A 130 15.76 -14.66 15.22
C VAL A 130 15.86 -13.51 14.22
N SER A 131 15.00 -12.49 14.36
CA SER A 131 14.95 -11.37 13.41
C SER A 131 15.33 -10.03 14.06
N SER A 132 16.18 -9.26 13.39
CA SER A 132 16.44 -7.85 13.70
C SER A 132 15.42 -6.89 13.07
N VAL A 133 14.59 -7.38 12.16
CA VAL A 133 13.53 -6.60 11.51
C VAL A 133 12.20 -6.91 12.18
N ASN A 134 11.51 -5.86 12.63
CA ASN A 134 10.14 -5.97 13.15
C ASN A 134 9.11 -5.48 12.13
N THR A 135 7.84 -5.80 12.34
CA THR A 135 6.74 -5.42 11.44
C THR A 135 6.58 -3.90 11.35
N GLY A 136 6.74 -3.16 12.46
CA GLY A 136 6.68 -1.69 12.48
C GLY A 136 7.73 -1.02 11.59
N MET A 137 8.94 -1.59 11.51
CA MET A 137 9.98 -1.13 10.59
C MET A 137 9.56 -1.31 9.13
N LEU A 138 8.94 -2.45 8.79
CA LEU A 138 8.44 -2.70 7.43
C LEU A 138 7.30 -1.75 7.06
N VAL A 139 6.36 -1.49 7.98
CA VAL A 139 5.27 -0.53 7.76
C VAL A 139 5.81 0.90 7.57
N ARG A 140 6.83 1.30 8.32
CA ARG A 140 7.50 2.60 8.10
C ARG A 140 8.27 2.67 6.78
N THR A 141 8.85 1.55 6.34
CA THR A 141 9.48 1.44 5.01
C THR A 141 8.44 1.56 3.91
N PHE A 142 7.27 0.94 4.08
CA PHE A 142 6.14 1.06 3.15
C PHE A 142 5.74 2.53 3.00
N ALA A 143 5.52 3.23 4.11
CA ALA A 143 5.20 4.65 4.09
C ALA A 143 6.29 5.47 3.36
N ALA A 144 7.57 5.22 3.66
CA ALA A 144 8.68 5.94 3.03
C ALA A 144 8.76 5.73 1.50
N TRP A 145 8.45 4.52 1.02
CA TRP A 145 8.49 4.21 -0.41
C TRP A 145 7.24 4.65 -1.16
N VAL A 146 6.08 4.64 -0.49
CA VAL A 146 4.79 5.00 -1.08
C VAL A 146 4.59 6.51 -1.16
N VAL A 147 5.03 7.28 -0.16
CA VAL A 147 4.78 8.73 -0.11
C VAL A 147 5.24 9.45 -1.39
N PRO A 148 6.43 9.21 -1.95
CA PRO A 148 6.81 9.82 -3.23
C PRO A 148 5.89 9.40 -4.39
N LEU A 149 5.49 8.12 -4.44
CA LEU A 149 4.59 7.60 -5.47
C LEU A 149 3.19 8.23 -5.40
N ILE A 150 2.79 8.78 -4.25
CA ILE A 150 1.52 9.51 -4.11
C ILE A 150 1.47 10.76 -4.98
N PHE A 151 2.60 11.35 -5.35
CA PHE A 151 2.63 12.62 -6.08
C PHE A 151 3.02 12.45 -7.56
N THR A 152 3.25 11.22 -8.01
CA THR A 152 3.61 10.95 -9.41
C THR A 152 2.37 10.93 -10.31
N ALA A 153 2.56 11.15 -11.61
CA ALA A 153 1.53 10.81 -12.58
C ALA A 153 1.25 9.29 -12.57
N PRO A 154 0.04 8.83 -12.94
CA PRO A 154 -0.27 7.41 -13.04
C PRO A 154 0.80 6.65 -13.85
N LEU A 155 1.30 5.54 -13.31
CA LEU A 155 2.38 4.78 -13.93
C LEU A 155 1.84 3.63 -14.77
N PHE A 156 2.47 3.40 -15.92
CA PHE A 156 2.28 2.24 -16.83
C PHE A 156 0.91 2.07 -17.51
N THR A 157 -0.19 2.54 -16.90
CA THR A 157 -1.54 2.41 -17.44
C THR A 157 -2.36 3.70 -17.31
N GLN A 158 -3.41 3.79 -18.13
CA GLN A 158 -4.42 4.84 -18.15
C GLN A 158 -5.75 4.38 -17.51
N ASP A 159 -5.82 3.18 -16.92
CA ASP A 159 -7.07 2.59 -16.39
C ASP A 159 -7.78 3.47 -15.35
N ILE A 160 -7.03 4.30 -14.61
CA ILE A 160 -7.61 5.25 -13.66
C ILE A 160 -8.64 6.19 -14.31
N TYR A 161 -8.45 6.56 -15.58
CA TYR A 161 -9.40 7.43 -16.28
C TYR A 161 -10.72 6.72 -16.59
N SER A 162 -10.69 5.38 -16.78
CA SER A 162 -11.90 4.58 -16.82
C SER A 162 -12.65 4.69 -15.51
N TYR A 163 -11.98 4.64 -14.34
CA TYR A 163 -12.65 4.73 -13.04
C TYR A 163 -13.32 6.09 -12.83
N LEU A 164 -12.64 7.17 -13.24
CA LEU A 164 -13.20 8.52 -13.20
C LEU A 164 -14.45 8.64 -14.08
N ALA A 165 -14.39 8.16 -15.32
CA ALA A 165 -15.53 8.21 -16.23
C ALA A 165 -16.70 7.36 -15.73
N GLN A 166 -16.43 6.16 -15.20
CA GLN A 166 -17.47 5.31 -14.61
C GLN A 166 -18.09 5.95 -13.37
N GLY A 167 -17.30 6.61 -12.52
CA GLY A 167 -17.80 7.39 -11.39
C GLY A 167 -18.75 8.51 -11.84
N ALA A 168 -18.43 9.20 -12.94
CA ALA A 168 -19.29 10.22 -13.53
C ALA A 168 -20.58 9.66 -14.14
N ILE A 169 -20.51 8.50 -14.81
CA ILE A 169 -21.69 7.80 -15.34
C ILE A 169 -22.68 7.51 -14.21
N VAL A 170 -22.22 6.85 -13.15
CA VAL A 170 -23.05 6.53 -11.98
C VAL A 170 -23.53 7.82 -11.31
N GLY A 171 -22.68 8.85 -11.22
CA GLY A 171 -23.01 10.14 -10.64
C GLY A 171 -24.12 10.89 -11.37
N ARG A 172 -24.26 10.66 -12.68
CA ARG A 172 -25.32 11.21 -13.53
C ARG A 172 -26.58 10.32 -13.54
N GLY A 173 -26.64 9.30 -12.69
CA GLY A 173 -27.79 8.39 -12.58
C GLY A 173 -27.90 7.37 -13.73
N MET A 174 -26.82 7.17 -14.48
CA MET A 174 -26.77 6.21 -15.58
C MET A 174 -26.22 4.86 -15.11
N ASP A 175 -26.61 3.79 -15.80
CA ASP A 175 -26.15 2.43 -15.51
C ASP A 175 -24.82 2.12 -16.25
N PRO A 176 -23.70 1.96 -15.53
CA PRO A 176 -22.37 1.73 -16.12
C PRO A 176 -22.23 0.37 -16.82
N TYR A 177 -23.23 -0.50 -16.71
CA TYR A 177 -23.22 -1.84 -17.30
C TYR A 177 -23.88 -1.91 -18.67
N LEU A 178 -24.46 -0.81 -19.16
CA LEU A 178 -25.17 -0.79 -20.45
C LEU A 178 -24.27 -0.49 -21.65
N ALA A 179 -23.30 0.42 -21.51
CA ALA A 179 -22.42 0.85 -22.60
C ALA A 179 -21.10 1.42 -22.08
N GLY A 180 -20.17 1.74 -22.98
CA GLY A 180 -18.87 2.29 -22.59
C GLY A 180 -18.87 3.79 -22.28
N PRO A 181 -17.80 4.30 -21.62
CA PRO A 181 -17.64 5.71 -21.30
C PRO A 181 -17.89 6.69 -22.44
N VAL A 182 -17.37 6.41 -23.63
CA VAL A 182 -17.54 7.30 -24.80
C VAL A 182 -18.96 7.26 -25.33
N ASP A 183 -19.62 6.10 -25.29
CA ASP A 183 -21.01 5.96 -25.76
C ASP A 183 -21.99 6.68 -24.85
N MET A 184 -21.73 6.66 -23.54
CA MET A 184 -22.63 7.22 -22.53
C MET A 184 -22.38 8.71 -22.26
N LEU A 185 -21.12 9.13 -22.19
CA LEU A 185 -20.76 10.52 -21.86
C LEU A 185 -20.54 11.37 -23.11
N GLY A 186 -20.26 10.75 -24.26
CA GLY A 186 -19.82 11.41 -25.49
C GLY A 186 -18.30 11.53 -25.57
N ALA A 187 -17.77 11.50 -26.80
CA ALA A 187 -16.33 11.57 -27.06
C ALA A 187 -15.66 12.89 -26.63
N ASP A 188 -16.45 13.96 -26.53
CA ASP A 188 -15.98 15.28 -26.11
C ASP A 188 -16.00 15.48 -24.58
N ASP A 189 -16.58 14.55 -23.81
CA ASP A 189 -16.57 14.63 -22.35
C ASP A 189 -15.12 14.55 -21.82
N PRO A 190 -14.70 15.48 -20.94
CA PRO A 190 -13.32 15.57 -20.46
C PRO A 190 -12.85 14.31 -19.73
N LEU A 191 -13.76 13.56 -19.09
CA LEU A 191 -13.43 12.32 -18.38
C LEU A 191 -13.39 11.12 -19.32
N ALA A 192 -14.26 11.08 -20.34
CA ALA A 192 -14.26 10.01 -21.35
C ALA A 192 -13.04 10.08 -22.28
N ARG A 193 -12.54 11.28 -22.57
CA ARG A 193 -11.45 11.50 -23.54
C ARG A 193 -10.10 10.91 -23.14
N SER A 194 -9.86 10.71 -21.84
CA SER A 194 -8.62 10.10 -21.33
C SER A 194 -8.76 8.59 -21.08
N VAL A 195 -9.93 8.00 -21.34
CA VAL A 195 -10.17 6.56 -21.20
C VAL A 195 -9.37 5.80 -22.27
N PRO A 196 -8.68 4.71 -21.91
CA PRO A 196 -8.00 3.87 -22.90
C PRO A 196 -8.96 3.37 -23.98
N PHE A 197 -8.49 3.35 -25.23
CA PHE A 197 -9.32 2.93 -26.37
C PHE A 197 -9.91 1.51 -26.21
N VAL A 198 -9.19 0.61 -25.54
CA VAL A 198 -9.68 -0.75 -25.26
C VAL A 198 -10.93 -0.77 -24.36
N TRP A 199 -11.13 0.27 -23.54
CA TRP A 199 -12.24 0.37 -22.59
C TRP A 199 -13.29 1.41 -22.99
N SER A 200 -13.04 2.23 -24.01
CA SER A 200 -13.86 3.42 -24.30
C SER A 200 -15.31 3.11 -24.68
N HIS A 201 -15.54 1.97 -25.35
CA HIS A 201 -16.86 1.50 -25.81
C HIS A 201 -17.34 0.23 -25.09
N SER A 202 -16.64 -0.19 -24.04
CA SER A 202 -16.98 -1.40 -23.30
C SER A 202 -17.71 -1.06 -22.00
N PRO A 203 -18.82 -1.74 -21.67
CA PRO A 203 -19.44 -1.63 -20.36
C PRO A 203 -18.46 -1.91 -19.22
N SER A 204 -18.77 -1.39 -18.03
CA SER A 204 -17.92 -1.58 -16.86
C SER A 204 -17.80 -3.07 -16.50
N PRO A 205 -16.58 -3.63 -16.39
CA PRO A 205 -16.38 -4.99 -15.88
C PRO A 205 -16.38 -5.03 -14.34
N TYR A 206 -16.50 -3.88 -13.67
CA TYR A 206 -16.28 -3.74 -12.24
C TYR A 206 -17.57 -3.89 -11.43
N GLY A 207 -17.51 -4.63 -10.32
CA GLY A 207 -18.66 -4.84 -9.45
C GLY A 207 -19.15 -3.57 -8.72
N PRO A 208 -20.37 -3.62 -8.14
CA PRO A 208 -21.02 -2.44 -7.55
C PRO A 208 -20.21 -1.72 -6.46
N THR A 209 -19.38 -2.44 -5.70
CA THR A 209 -18.52 -1.85 -4.67
C THR A 209 -17.51 -0.86 -5.26
N ALA A 210 -16.84 -1.26 -6.35
CA ALA A 210 -15.88 -0.38 -7.03
C ALA A 210 -16.61 0.81 -7.67
N MET A 211 -17.80 0.58 -8.25
CA MET A 211 -18.63 1.66 -8.79
C MET A 211 -19.09 2.65 -7.71
N THR A 212 -19.45 2.16 -6.53
CA THR A 212 -19.86 3.02 -5.40
C THR A 212 -18.70 3.90 -4.92
N VAL A 213 -17.47 3.37 -4.87
CA VAL A 213 -16.29 4.16 -4.52
C VAL A 213 -15.98 5.19 -5.59
N ALA A 214 -15.98 4.80 -6.87
CA ALA A 214 -15.76 5.73 -7.98
C ALA A 214 -16.81 6.85 -8.01
N TRP A 215 -18.08 6.51 -7.78
CA TRP A 215 -19.18 7.47 -7.62
C TRP A 215 -18.96 8.41 -6.43
N GLY A 216 -18.59 7.88 -5.26
CA GLY A 216 -18.35 8.69 -4.07
C GLY A 216 -17.19 9.68 -4.28
N ILE A 217 -16.14 9.26 -4.99
CA ILE A 217 -15.04 10.14 -5.38
C ILE A 217 -15.51 11.21 -6.36
N TYR A 218 -16.32 10.82 -7.37
CA TYR A 218 -16.91 11.77 -8.30
C TYR A 218 -17.82 12.79 -7.60
N ALA A 219 -18.60 12.38 -6.59
CA ALA A 219 -19.45 13.29 -5.82
C ALA A 219 -18.64 14.37 -5.07
N ILE A 220 -17.37 14.09 -4.74
CA ILE A 220 -16.46 15.03 -4.06
C ILE A 220 -15.68 15.88 -5.07
N ALA A 221 -15.11 15.26 -6.11
CA ALA A 221 -14.16 15.90 -7.02
C ALA A 221 -14.81 16.42 -8.32
N GLY A 222 -16.02 15.97 -8.65
CA GLY A 222 -16.68 16.24 -9.92
C GLY A 222 -15.79 15.84 -11.11
N ASN A 223 -15.59 16.77 -12.04
CA ASN A 223 -14.75 16.54 -13.22
C ASN A 223 -13.26 16.86 -12.99
N ASP A 224 -12.84 17.19 -11.75
CA ASP A 224 -11.44 17.47 -11.46
C ASP A 224 -10.60 16.19 -11.43
N VAL A 225 -9.82 15.99 -12.49
CA VAL A 225 -9.02 14.77 -12.69
C VAL A 225 -7.94 14.64 -11.62
N LEU A 226 -7.28 15.73 -11.25
CA LEU A 226 -6.17 15.70 -10.29
C LEU A 226 -6.66 15.23 -8.91
N THR A 227 -7.71 15.87 -8.39
CA THR A 227 -8.33 15.54 -7.11
C THR A 227 -8.87 14.11 -7.13
N SER A 228 -9.53 13.71 -8.23
CA SER A 228 -10.05 12.34 -8.38
C SER A 228 -8.94 11.29 -8.33
N VAL A 229 -7.81 11.52 -9.01
CA VAL A 229 -6.65 10.62 -8.98
C VAL A 229 -6.06 10.53 -7.57
N PHE A 230 -5.92 11.66 -6.86
CA PHE A 230 -5.43 11.66 -5.48
C PHE A 230 -6.38 10.91 -4.53
N LEU A 231 -7.70 11.07 -4.67
CA LEU A 231 -8.68 10.36 -3.86
C LEU A 231 -8.67 8.86 -4.11
N HIS A 232 -8.61 8.41 -5.37
CA HIS A 232 -8.46 6.98 -5.68
C HIS A 232 -7.15 6.44 -5.11
N ARG A 233 -6.06 7.20 -5.21
CA ARG A 233 -4.77 6.79 -4.64
C ARG A 233 -4.81 6.72 -3.11
N ALA A 234 -5.54 7.64 -2.45
CA ALA A 234 -5.77 7.56 -1.02
C ALA A 234 -6.53 6.29 -0.63
N VAL A 235 -7.57 5.90 -1.39
CA VAL A 235 -8.26 4.62 -1.22
C VAL A 235 -7.29 3.45 -1.38
N SER A 236 -6.43 3.44 -2.41
CA SER A 236 -5.44 2.38 -2.59
C SER A 236 -4.48 2.28 -1.41
N VAL A 237 -3.95 3.41 -0.92
CA VAL A 237 -3.01 3.44 0.21
C VAL A 237 -3.67 2.97 1.51
N VAL A 238 -4.88 3.45 1.81
CA VAL A 238 -5.65 3.00 2.98
C VAL A 238 -5.93 1.50 2.88
N SER A 239 -6.34 1.03 1.71
CA SER A 239 -6.57 -0.39 1.44
C SER A 239 -5.31 -1.22 1.71
N LEU A 240 -4.13 -0.75 1.31
CA LEU A 240 -2.87 -1.45 1.58
C LEU A 240 -2.47 -1.47 3.06
N TYR A 241 -2.82 -0.46 3.85
CA TYR A 241 -2.67 -0.53 5.32
C TYR A 241 -3.60 -1.58 5.93
N VAL A 242 -4.84 -1.70 5.42
CA VAL A 242 -5.79 -2.75 5.84
C VAL A 242 -5.26 -4.13 5.43
N VAL A 243 -4.74 -4.29 4.20
CA VAL A 243 -4.07 -5.51 3.74
C VAL A 243 -2.89 -5.85 4.65
N ALA A 244 -2.05 -4.89 5.01
CA ALA A 244 -0.92 -5.11 5.92
C ALA A 244 -1.37 -5.63 7.29
N TRP A 245 -2.42 -5.04 7.86
CA TRP A 245 -3.02 -5.53 9.10
C TRP A 245 -3.57 -6.96 8.96
N ALA A 246 -4.34 -7.22 7.91
CA ALA A 246 -4.94 -8.54 7.67
C ALA A 246 -3.86 -9.60 7.45
N LEU A 247 -2.81 -9.30 6.67
CA LEU A 247 -1.69 -10.21 6.45
C LEU A 247 -0.93 -10.53 7.74
N VAL A 248 -0.73 -9.57 8.63
CA VAL A 248 -0.12 -9.84 9.95
C VAL A 248 -0.98 -10.82 10.75
N LYS A 249 -2.29 -10.62 10.77
CA LYS A 249 -3.22 -11.48 11.51
C LYS A 249 -3.33 -12.89 10.92
N LEU A 250 -3.45 -12.99 9.60
CA LEU A 250 -3.49 -14.26 8.90
C LEU A 250 -2.16 -15.02 9.03
N ALA A 251 -1.02 -14.33 8.94
CA ALA A 251 0.29 -14.94 9.15
C ALA A 251 0.42 -15.55 10.56
N GLN A 252 -0.03 -14.82 11.59
CA GLN A 252 -0.06 -15.31 12.97
C GLN A 252 -0.91 -16.58 13.11
N ARG A 253 -2.07 -16.65 12.45
CA ARG A 253 -2.95 -17.84 12.47
C ARG A 253 -2.33 -19.04 11.76
N CYS A 254 -1.60 -18.80 10.68
CA CYS A 254 -0.98 -19.86 9.88
C CYS A 254 0.39 -20.28 10.42
N GLY A 255 0.87 -19.72 11.54
CA GLY A 255 2.22 -19.99 12.06
C GLY A 255 3.35 -19.43 11.19
N VAL A 256 3.04 -18.55 10.24
CA VAL A 256 4.02 -17.97 9.30
C VAL A 256 4.52 -16.62 9.85
N SER A 257 5.76 -16.26 9.53
CA SER A 257 6.32 -14.95 9.91
C SER A 257 5.50 -13.78 9.34
N PRO A 258 4.99 -12.87 10.19
CA PRO A 258 4.35 -11.64 9.74
C PRO A 258 5.29 -10.72 8.95
N GLN A 259 6.59 -10.73 9.27
CA GLN A 259 7.60 -9.96 8.55
C GLN A 259 7.74 -10.44 7.11
N PHE A 260 7.73 -11.76 6.91
CA PHE A 260 7.78 -12.36 5.58
C PHE A 260 6.53 -12.02 4.77
N ALA A 261 5.34 -12.16 5.37
CA ALA A 261 4.08 -11.80 4.74
C ALA A 261 4.03 -10.33 4.31
N LEU A 262 4.48 -9.40 5.17
CA LEU A 262 4.55 -7.97 4.84
C LEU A 262 5.58 -7.66 3.74
N TRP A 263 6.75 -8.30 3.79
CA TRP A 263 7.79 -8.12 2.78
C TRP A 263 7.31 -8.56 1.38
N LEU A 264 6.67 -9.73 1.30
CA LEU A 264 6.26 -10.32 0.03
C LEU A 264 4.91 -9.78 -0.48
N GLY A 265 3.97 -9.47 0.41
CA GLY A 265 2.63 -9.02 0.05
C GLY A 265 2.52 -7.50 -0.12
N VAL A 266 3.13 -6.72 0.78
CA VAL A 266 2.90 -5.27 0.87
C VAL A 266 4.08 -4.48 0.30
N LEU A 267 5.31 -4.80 0.72
CA LEU A 267 6.52 -4.10 0.27
C LEU A 267 7.01 -4.52 -1.12
N ASN A 268 6.33 -5.48 -1.74
CA ASN A 268 6.65 -5.94 -3.08
C ASN A 268 6.57 -4.78 -4.09
N PRO A 269 7.63 -4.51 -4.87
CA PRO A 269 7.64 -3.44 -5.86
C PRO A 269 6.45 -3.49 -6.81
N LEU A 270 5.97 -4.69 -7.17
CA LEU A 270 4.77 -4.84 -7.99
C LEU A 270 3.54 -4.26 -7.28
N THR A 271 3.33 -4.61 -6.01
CA THR A 271 2.23 -4.06 -5.19
C THR A 271 2.30 -2.53 -5.15
N LEU A 272 3.48 -1.95 -4.91
CA LEU A 272 3.64 -0.49 -4.80
C LEU A 272 3.42 0.22 -6.14
N LEU A 273 4.08 -0.27 -7.19
CA LEU A 273 4.08 0.35 -8.51
C LEU A 273 2.73 0.18 -9.21
N HIS A 274 2.10 -0.99 -9.10
CA HIS A 274 0.83 -1.28 -9.74
C HIS A 274 -0.33 -0.68 -8.93
N LEU A 275 -0.46 -1.01 -7.64
CA LEU A 275 -1.65 -0.63 -6.87
C LEU A 275 -1.68 0.85 -6.44
N VAL A 276 -0.51 1.44 -6.17
CA VAL A 276 -0.42 2.88 -5.83
C VAL A 276 0.01 3.71 -7.03
N GLY A 277 1.09 3.32 -7.70
CA GLY A 277 1.62 4.05 -8.85
C GLY A 277 0.65 4.07 -10.03
N GLY A 278 0.11 2.91 -10.41
CA GLY A 278 -0.92 2.76 -11.45
C GLY A 278 -2.34 3.05 -10.98
N VAL A 279 -2.56 3.22 -9.67
CA VAL A 279 -3.87 3.55 -9.05
C VAL A 279 -4.94 2.48 -9.33
N HIS A 280 -4.55 1.21 -9.18
CA HIS A 280 -5.39 0.06 -9.47
C HIS A 280 -6.41 -0.27 -8.34
N ASN A 281 -7.65 -0.54 -8.74
CA ASN A 281 -8.79 -0.83 -7.84
C ASN A 281 -8.66 -2.17 -7.10
N GLU A 282 -7.77 -3.04 -7.56
CA GLU A 282 -7.45 -4.33 -6.95
C GLU A 282 -6.99 -4.18 -5.49
N SER A 283 -6.44 -3.02 -5.12
CA SER A 283 -6.11 -2.68 -3.73
C SER A 283 -7.32 -2.81 -2.79
N LEU A 284 -8.47 -2.24 -3.18
CA LEU A 284 -9.71 -2.30 -2.41
C LEU A 284 -10.24 -3.74 -2.34
N LEU A 285 -10.20 -4.47 -3.46
CA LEU A 285 -10.58 -5.89 -3.50
C LEU A 285 -9.76 -6.70 -2.50
N LEU A 286 -8.43 -6.55 -2.52
CA LEU A 286 -7.53 -7.26 -1.61
C LEU A 286 -7.81 -6.91 -0.14
N ALA A 287 -8.08 -5.63 0.16
CA ALA A 287 -8.40 -5.20 1.52
C ALA A 287 -9.69 -5.85 2.04
N LEU A 288 -10.76 -5.84 1.24
CA LEU A 288 -12.04 -6.45 1.61
C LEU A 288 -11.92 -7.97 1.72
N LEU A 289 -11.26 -8.62 0.75
CA LEU A 289 -11.06 -10.07 0.72
C LEU A 289 -10.31 -10.56 1.96
N LEU A 290 -9.12 -10.01 2.22
CA LEU A 290 -8.27 -10.46 3.32
C LEU A 290 -8.88 -10.13 4.69
N THR A 291 -9.56 -8.99 4.80
CA THR A 291 -10.33 -8.65 6.01
C THR A 291 -11.47 -9.63 6.23
N GLY A 292 -12.24 -9.96 5.19
CA GLY A 292 -13.33 -10.94 5.28
C GLY A 292 -12.84 -12.32 5.72
N VAL A 293 -11.72 -12.78 5.17
CA VAL A 293 -11.07 -14.03 5.59
C VAL A 293 -10.65 -13.98 7.05
N GLU A 294 -9.97 -12.91 7.48
CA GLU A 294 -9.54 -12.76 8.89
C GLU A 294 -10.74 -12.72 9.85
N LEU A 295 -11.80 -11.97 9.50
CA LEU A 295 -13.00 -11.88 10.36
C LEU A 295 -13.73 -13.22 10.45
N CYS A 296 -13.82 -13.98 9.35
CA CYS A 296 -14.39 -15.33 9.34
C CYS A 296 -13.59 -16.27 10.24
N LEU A 297 -12.26 -16.32 10.08
CA LEU A 297 -11.39 -17.15 10.92
C LEU A 297 -11.42 -16.72 12.39
N ARG A 298 -11.55 -15.41 12.64
CA ARG A 298 -11.71 -14.87 13.99
C ARG A 298 -13.01 -15.30 14.65
N ALA A 299 -14.10 -15.36 13.89
CA ALA A 299 -15.39 -15.82 14.39
C ALA A 299 -15.36 -17.33 14.71
N LEU A 300 -14.68 -18.13 13.90
CA LEU A 300 -14.61 -19.58 14.07
C LEU A 300 -13.62 -20.03 15.16
N HIS A 301 -12.47 -19.36 15.27
CA HIS A 301 -11.35 -19.83 16.10
C HIS A 301 -10.92 -18.82 17.19
N GLY A 302 -11.60 -17.68 17.30
CA GLY A 302 -11.21 -16.61 18.23
C GLY A 302 -10.10 -15.69 17.70
N PRO A 303 -9.64 -14.71 18.50
CA PRO A 303 -8.59 -13.77 18.11
C PRO A 303 -7.27 -14.47 17.77
N ALA A 304 -6.52 -13.93 16.79
CA ALA A 304 -5.16 -14.39 16.54
C ALA A 304 -4.30 -14.13 17.78
N GLU A 305 -3.75 -15.19 18.38
CA GLU A 305 -2.85 -15.07 19.51
C GLU A 305 -1.49 -14.54 19.04
N PRO A 306 -0.94 -13.48 19.67
CA PRO A 306 0.44 -13.12 19.48
C PRO A 306 1.30 -14.20 20.14
N GLY A 307 1.83 -15.12 19.34
CA GLY A 307 2.82 -16.08 19.81
C GLY A 307 4.10 -15.41 20.31
#